data_AF-A0AAP6DC40-F1
#
_entry.id   AF-A0AAP6DC40-F1
#
_cell.length_a   1.000
_cell.length_b   1.000
_cell.length_c   1.000
_cell.angle_alpha   90.00
_cell.angle_beta   90.00
_cell.angle_gamma   90.00
#
_symmetry.space_group_name_H-M   'P 1'
#
loop_
_entity.id
_entity.type
_entity.pdbx_description
1 polymer ?
#
loop_
_entity_poly.entity_id
_entity_poly.type
_entity_poly.pdbx_seq_one_letter_code
_entity_poly.pdbx_strand_id
1 'polypeptide(L)'
;ALQFFAQVEQAADVLQEQYDPNDKVNQSYVLLWKINAEEGLQAAAYQVSPMAALIDTWVFTHQMNQFYATGAGRDIFATDEAKQVSAHLANEVDQLAQSLLKKEVYDKTKLFVADFVRQYPFADLSMIRTPAYRAWLEANQISEEDAVTTLGTMPEALGDVSDRLSLVSEQTPKIMTWKAQLLALNSSASIEKVNAALNSLQITA
;
A
#
# COMPACT_ATOMS: atom_id res chain seq x y z
N ALA A 1 -9.08 -2.61 -1.50
CA ALA A 1 -8.20 -2.18 -0.40
C ALA A 1 -8.27 -3.11 0.82
N LEU A 2 -9.45 -3.42 1.39
CA LEU A 2 -9.59 -4.39 2.49
C LEU A 2 -8.86 -5.72 2.25
N GLN A 3 -9.09 -6.32 1.08
CA GLN A 3 -8.44 -7.58 0.71
C GLN A 3 -6.91 -7.46 0.59
N PHE A 4 -6.38 -6.30 0.19
CA PHE A 4 -4.94 -6.07 0.17
C PHE A 4 -4.37 -6.07 1.58
N PHE A 5 -5.00 -5.32 2.51
CA PHE A 5 -4.54 -5.22 3.89
C PHE A 5 -4.51 -6.61 4.54
N ALA A 6 -5.61 -7.36 4.46
CA ALA A 6 -5.67 -8.70 5.00
C ALA A 6 -4.59 -9.64 4.46
N GLN A 7 -4.29 -9.58 3.16
CA GLN A 7 -3.26 -10.42 2.55
C GLN A 7 -1.84 -10.02 2.95
N VAL A 8 -1.53 -8.72 3.00
CA VAL A 8 -0.23 -8.23 3.48
C VAL A 8 -0.05 -8.57 4.95
N GLU A 9 -1.07 -8.34 5.78
CA GLU A 9 -1.07 -8.70 7.21
C GLU A 9 -0.79 -10.19 7.38
N GLN A 10 -1.54 -11.06 6.69
CA GLN A 10 -1.38 -12.51 6.79
C GLN A 10 0.01 -12.98 6.34
N ALA A 11 0.50 -12.48 5.21
CA ALA A 11 1.81 -12.84 4.70
C ALA A 11 2.93 -12.39 5.65
N ALA A 12 2.80 -11.18 6.21
CA ALA A 12 3.74 -10.65 7.17
C ALA A 12 3.71 -11.41 8.51
N ASP A 13 2.54 -11.81 8.99
CA ASP A 13 2.41 -12.60 10.22
C ASP A 13 3.07 -13.98 10.07
N VAL A 14 2.86 -14.66 8.93
CA VAL A 14 3.56 -15.92 8.61
C VAL A 14 5.07 -15.71 8.59
N LEU A 15 5.54 -14.63 7.96
CA LEU A 15 6.95 -14.30 7.85
C LEU A 15 7.55 -13.94 9.22
N GLN A 16 6.78 -13.30 10.09
CA GLN A 16 7.15 -12.97 11.47
C GLN A 16 7.40 -14.22 12.32
N GLU A 17 6.58 -15.26 12.14
CA GLU A 17 6.71 -16.55 12.82
C GLU A 17 7.96 -17.35 12.40
N GLN A 18 8.54 -17.05 11.23
CA GLN A 18 9.78 -17.69 10.75
C GLN A 18 11.04 -17.15 11.44
N TYR A 19 10.98 -15.98 12.06
CA TYR A 19 12.13 -15.37 12.74
C TYR A 19 12.13 -15.65 14.24
N ASP A 20 13.34 -15.71 14.83
CA ASP A 20 13.48 -15.71 16.28
C ASP A 20 12.78 -14.46 16.85
N PRO A 21 11.93 -14.58 17.90
CA PRO A 21 11.30 -13.43 18.54
C PRO A 21 12.29 -12.38 19.07
N ASN A 22 13.54 -12.77 19.32
CA ASN A 22 14.63 -11.89 19.75
C ASN A 22 15.42 -11.29 18.59
N ASP A 23 15.17 -11.70 17.34
CA ASP A 23 15.77 -11.09 16.14
C ASP A 23 15.11 -9.74 15.85
N LYS A 24 15.57 -8.72 16.59
CA LYS A 24 15.02 -7.37 16.50
C LYS A 24 15.07 -6.79 15.10
N VAL A 25 16.06 -7.16 14.29
CA VAL A 25 16.27 -6.58 12.96
C VAL A 25 15.20 -7.10 12.01
N ASN A 26 15.08 -8.41 11.89
CA ASN A 26 14.11 -9.01 10.97
C ASN A 26 12.66 -8.78 11.43
N GLN A 27 12.40 -8.83 12.75
CA GLN A 27 11.11 -8.45 13.31
C GLN A 27 10.74 -7.00 12.98
N SER A 28 11.71 -6.07 13.01
CA SER A 28 11.49 -4.68 12.62
C SER A 28 11.21 -4.52 11.13
N TYR A 29 11.89 -5.28 10.27
CA TYR A 29 11.65 -5.25 8.81
C TYR A 29 10.25 -5.72 8.45
N VAL A 30 9.74 -6.77 9.11
CA VAL A 30 8.37 -7.24 8.91
C VAL A 30 7.36 -6.16 9.30
N LEU A 31 7.53 -5.52 10.47
CA LEU A 31 6.64 -4.44 10.90
C LEU A 31 6.71 -3.21 9.99
N LEU A 32 7.92 -2.82 9.55
CA LEU A 32 8.10 -1.74 8.59
C LEU A 32 7.37 -2.03 7.28
N TRP A 33 7.46 -3.26 6.77
CA TRP A 33 6.71 -3.66 5.58
C TRP A 33 5.20 -3.52 5.79
N LYS A 34 4.63 -4.10 6.86
CA LYS A 34 3.18 -4.00 7.15
C LYS A 34 2.72 -2.55 7.17
N ILE A 35 3.38 -1.73 7.98
CA ILE A 35 3.04 -0.31 8.17
C ILE A 35 3.10 0.45 6.84
N ASN A 36 4.21 0.36 6.13
CA ASN A 36 4.43 1.19 4.95
C ASN A 36 3.64 0.70 3.73
N ALA A 37 3.38 -0.61 3.61
CA ALA A 37 2.51 -1.14 2.56
C ALA A 37 1.06 -0.66 2.75
N GLU A 38 0.56 -0.65 3.98
CA GLU A 38 -0.79 -0.18 4.28
C GLU A 38 -0.94 1.33 4.13
N GLU A 39 -0.04 2.12 4.73
CA GLU A 39 -0.06 3.58 4.60
C GLU A 39 0.15 4.01 3.14
N GLY A 40 1.05 3.34 2.43
CA GLY A 40 1.32 3.58 1.02
C GLY A 40 0.10 3.28 0.14
N LEU A 41 -0.57 2.14 0.35
CA LEU A 41 -1.80 1.84 -0.38
C LEU A 41 -2.94 2.80 -0.01
N GLN A 42 -3.12 3.15 1.26
CA GLN A 42 -4.13 4.13 1.67
C GLN A 42 -3.90 5.46 0.94
N ALA A 43 -2.65 5.95 0.91
CA ALA A 43 -2.31 7.17 0.19
C ALA A 43 -2.55 7.05 -1.32
N ALA A 44 -2.37 5.87 -1.92
CA ALA A 44 -2.60 5.62 -3.34
C ALA A 44 -4.11 5.49 -3.67
N ALA A 45 -4.89 4.87 -2.79
CA ALA A 45 -6.33 4.64 -2.99
C ALA A 45 -7.18 5.88 -2.63
N TYR A 46 -6.74 6.73 -1.70
CA TYR A 46 -7.46 7.94 -1.30
C TYR A 46 -7.14 9.12 -2.19
N GLN A 47 -7.64 9.04 -3.42
CA GLN A 47 -7.54 10.10 -4.40
C GLN A 47 -8.90 10.76 -4.67
N VAL A 48 -8.89 12.03 -5.04
CA VAL A 48 -10.12 12.79 -5.32
C VAL A 48 -10.93 12.18 -6.47
N SER A 49 -10.25 11.59 -7.47
CA SER A 49 -10.88 10.91 -8.60
C SER A 49 -10.74 9.40 -8.50
N PRO A 50 -11.78 8.61 -8.83
CA PRO A 50 -11.68 7.14 -8.94
C PRO A 50 -10.61 6.68 -9.92
N MET A 51 -10.40 7.43 -11.02
CA MET A 51 -9.34 7.11 -11.99
C MET A 51 -7.96 7.33 -11.38
N ALA A 52 -7.77 8.41 -10.64
CA ALA A 52 -6.52 8.66 -9.93
C ALA A 52 -6.24 7.56 -8.89
N ALA A 53 -7.26 7.13 -8.14
CA ALA A 53 -7.14 6.04 -7.19
C ALA A 53 -6.73 4.73 -7.87
N LEU A 54 -7.34 4.41 -9.02
CA LEU A 54 -6.99 3.22 -9.81
C LEU A 54 -5.55 3.28 -10.29
N ILE A 55 -5.11 4.38 -10.90
CA ILE A 55 -3.75 4.52 -11.45
C ILE A 55 -2.70 4.46 -10.34
N ASP A 56 -2.85 5.26 -9.29
CA ASP A 56 -1.88 5.29 -8.19
C ASP A 56 -1.82 3.94 -7.47
N THR A 57 -2.96 3.26 -7.27
CA THR A 57 -2.99 1.91 -6.67
C THR A 57 -2.31 0.89 -7.57
N TRP A 58 -2.56 0.93 -8.87
CA TRP A 58 -1.96 0.00 -9.83
C TRP A 58 -0.44 0.16 -9.91
N VAL A 59 0.05 1.40 -9.92
CA VAL A 59 1.47 1.68 -9.83
C VAL A 59 2.05 1.18 -8.51
N PHE A 60 1.41 1.48 -7.38
CA PHE A 60 1.90 1.10 -6.05
C PHE A 60 2.07 -0.41 -5.91
N THR A 61 1.07 -1.21 -6.31
CA THR A 61 1.16 -2.68 -6.20
C THR A 61 2.22 -3.26 -7.13
N HIS A 62 2.42 -2.70 -8.32
CA HIS A 62 3.50 -3.11 -9.21
C HIS A 62 4.88 -2.67 -8.73
N GLN A 63 5.01 -1.51 -8.09
CA GLN A 63 6.27 -1.09 -7.44
C GLN A 63 6.62 -2.03 -6.29
N MET A 64 5.64 -2.42 -5.46
CA MET A 64 5.84 -3.39 -4.38
C MET A 64 6.24 -4.76 -4.92
N ASN A 65 5.57 -5.25 -5.98
CA ASN A 65 5.96 -6.49 -6.64
C ASN A 65 7.37 -6.42 -7.21
N GLN A 66 7.72 -5.35 -7.92
CA GLN A 66 9.08 -5.16 -8.45
C GLN A 66 10.12 -5.13 -7.33
N PHE A 67 9.84 -4.44 -6.22
CA PHE A 67 10.73 -4.31 -5.07
C PHE A 67 11.15 -5.67 -4.52
N TYR A 68 10.21 -6.59 -4.33
CA TYR A 68 10.49 -7.94 -3.82
C TYR A 68 10.91 -8.94 -4.90
N ALA A 69 10.45 -8.80 -6.14
CA ALA A 69 10.79 -9.75 -7.20
C ALA A 69 12.21 -9.56 -7.73
N THR A 70 12.64 -8.31 -7.89
CA THR A 70 13.88 -7.97 -8.61
C THR A 70 14.63 -6.75 -8.06
N GLY A 71 13.99 -5.95 -7.20
CA GLY A 71 14.52 -4.71 -6.68
C GLY A 71 15.32 -4.86 -5.38
N ALA A 72 15.45 -3.75 -4.64
CA ALA A 72 16.21 -3.69 -3.40
C ALA A 72 15.65 -4.56 -2.27
N GLY A 73 14.37 -4.96 -2.36
CA GLY A 73 13.68 -5.80 -1.40
C GLY A 73 13.90 -7.30 -1.57
N ARG A 74 14.53 -7.74 -2.66
CA ARG A 74 14.58 -9.15 -3.06
C ARG A 74 15.13 -10.09 -1.99
N ASP A 75 16.15 -9.63 -1.27
CA ASP A 75 16.90 -10.45 -0.33
C ASP A 75 16.68 -9.98 1.14
N ILE A 76 15.66 -9.14 1.39
CA ILE A 76 15.36 -8.59 2.73
C ILE A 76 14.77 -9.64 3.67
N PHE A 77 14.02 -10.61 3.13
CA PHE A 77 13.35 -11.64 3.93
C PHE A 77 13.88 -13.04 3.61
N ALA A 78 13.84 -13.94 4.61
CA ALA A 78 14.35 -15.30 4.52
C ALA A 78 13.51 -16.21 3.60
N THR A 79 12.26 -15.84 3.37
CA THR A 79 11.25 -16.65 2.68
C THR A 79 10.47 -15.78 1.68
N ASP A 80 9.74 -16.43 0.77
CA ASP A 80 9.17 -15.80 -0.42
C ASP A 80 7.76 -15.18 -0.18
N GLU A 81 7.22 -15.13 1.04
CA GLU A 81 5.82 -14.71 1.27
C GLU A 81 5.58 -13.27 0.78
N ALA A 82 6.51 -12.35 1.07
CA ALA A 82 6.42 -10.97 0.60
C ALA A 82 6.41 -10.86 -0.93
N LYS A 83 7.21 -11.69 -1.60
CA LYS A 83 7.25 -11.76 -3.07
C LYS A 83 5.98 -12.37 -3.64
N GLN A 84 5.50 -13.46 -3.07
CA GLN A 84 4.29 -14.16 -3.53
C GLN A 84 3.05 -13.29 -3.37
N VAL A 85 2.85 -12.68 -2.20
CA VAL A 85 1.69 -11.82 -1.96
C VAL A 85 1.74 -10.56 -2.84
N SER A 86 2.94 -9.97 -3.04
CA SER A 86 3.06 -8.78 -3.89
C SER A 86 2.76 -9.10 -5.35
N ALA A 87 3.19 -10.25 -5.86
CA ALA A 87 2.86 -10.71 -7.21
C ALA A 87 1.35 -10.96 -7.37
N HIS A 88 0.71 -11.58 -6.36
CA HIS A 88 -0.72 -11.80 -6.35
C HIS A 88 -1.50 -10.48 -6.39
N LEU A 89 -1.19 -9.55 -5.48
CA LEU A 89 -1.85 -8.25 -5.37
C LEU A 89 -1.67 -7.39 -6.63
N ALA A 90 -0.49 -7.42 -7.27
CA ALA A 90 -0.28 -6.75 -8.55
C ALA A 90 -1.18 -7.33 -9.65
N ASN A 91 -1.32 -8.66 -9.71
CA ASN A 91 -2.21 -9.31 -10.67
C ASN A 91 -3.69 -8.99 -10.40
N GLU A 92 -4.13 -8.93 -9.14
CA GLU A 92 -5.51 -8.56 -8.79
C GLU A 92 -5.85 -7.14 -9.28
N VAL A 93 -4.95 -6.17 -9.09
CA VAL A 93 -5.18 -4.79 -9.54
C VAL A 93 -5.12 -4.69 -11.08
N ASP A 94 -4.25 -5.45 -11.74
CA ASP A 94 -4.22 -5.53 -13.21
C ASP A 94 -5.54 -6.07 -13.77
N GLN A 95 -6.10 -7.14 -13.17
CA GLN A 95 -7.40 -7.71 -13.54
C GLN A 95 -8.56 -6.74 -13.28
N LEU A 96 -8.54 -6.06 -12.13
CA LEU A 96 -9.51 -5.02 -11.81
C LEU A 96 -9.48 -3.91 -12.87
N ALA A 97 -8.29 -3.38 -13.19
CA ALA A 97 -8.15 -2.36 -14.21
C ALA A 97 -8.62 -2.83 -15.59
N GLN A 98 -8.33 -4.08 -15.96
CA GLN A 98 -8.81 -4.68 -17.20
C GLN A 98 -10.35 -4.74 -17.27
N SER A 99 -11.01 -5.02 -16.15
CA SER A 99 -12.48 -5.08 -16.08
C SER A 99 -13.15 -3.71 -16.12
N LEU A 100 -12.49 -2.66 -15.60
CA LEU A 100 -13.05 -1.32 -15.47
C LEU A 100 -12.79 -0.45 -16.71
N LEU A 101 -11.63 -0.63 -17.35
CA LEU A 101 -11.17 0.22 -18.44
C LEU A 101 -11.53 -0.36 -19.81
N LYS A 102 -11.82 0.53 -20.77
CA LYS A 102 -11.89 0.13 -22.18
C LYS A 102 -10.54 -0.43 -22.61
N LYS A 103 -10.55 -1.46 -23.47
CA LYS A 103 -9.34 -2.18 -23.90
C LYS A 103 -8.18 -1.27 -24.31
N GLU A 104 -8.44 -0.25 -25.13
CA GLU A 104 -7.38 0.69 -25.57
C GLU A 104 -6.78 1.49 -24.42
N VAL A 105 -7.60 1.95 -23.48
CA VAL A 105 -7.15 2.70 -22.30
C VAL A 105 -6.37 1.79 -21.36
N TYR A 106 -6.84 0.56 -21.16
CA TYR A 106 -6.13 -0.47 -20.38
C TYR A 106 -4.75 -0.76 -20.97
N ASP A 107 -4.67 -1.05 -22.28
CA ASP A 107 -3.42 -1.42 -22.94
C ASP A 107 -2.39 -0.27 -22.85
N LYS A 108 -2.80 0.99 -23.08
CA LYS A 108 -1.93 2.17 -22.91
C LYS A 108 -1.51 2.38 -21.45
N THR A 109 -2.44 2.25 -20.52
CA THR A 109 -2.18 2.44 -19.09
C THR A 109 -1.24 1.37 -18.55
N LYS A 110 -1.38 0.11 -18.99
CA LYS A 110 -0.50 -0.99 -18.58
C LYS A 110 0.95 -0.74 -19.00
N LEU A 111 1.16 -0.21 -20.21
CA LEU A 111 2.49 0.21 -20.67
C LEU A 111 3.04 1.34 -19.79
N PHE A 112 2.22 2.36 -19.52
CA PHE A 112 2.60 3.44 -18.61
C PHE A 112 3.00 2.92 -17.22
N VAL A 113 2.21 2.03 -16.60
CA VAL A 113 2.51 1.45 -15.28
C VAL A 113 3.86 0.73 -15.31
N ALA A 114 4.12 -0.09 -16.33
CA ALA A 114 5.37 -0.82 -16.46
C ALA A 114 6.59 0.11 -16.58
N ASP A 115 6.48 1.20 -17.34
CA ASP A 115 7.55 2.17 -17.51
C ASP A 115 7.75 3.04 -16.27
N PHE A 116 6.65 3.48 -15.63
CA PHE A 116 6.70 4.29 -14.41
C PHE A 116 7.33 3.52 -13.25
N VAL A 117 6.96 2.25 -13.06
CA VAL A 117 7.54 1.37 -12.03
C VAL A 117 9.04 1.17 -12.26
N ARG A 118 9.48 1.07 -13.52
CA ARG A 118 10.91 0.97 -13.86
C ARG A 118 11.66 2.26 -13.55
N GLN A 119 11.04 3.42 -13.78
CA GLN A 119 11.65 4.72 -13.56
C GLN A 119 11.70 5.13 -12.08
N TYR A 120 10.67 4.75 -11.32
CA TYR A 120 10.51 5.09 -9.91
C TYR A 120 10.35 3.82 -9.06
N PRO A 121 11.39 2.98 -8.92
CA PRO A 121 11.32 1.82 -8.04
C PRO A 121 11.27 2.25 -6.56
N PHE A 122 10.68 1.43 -5.69
CA PHE A 122 10.89 1.62 -4.24
C PHE A 122 12.35 1.36 -3.88
N ALA A 123 12.94 2.28 -3.13
CA ALA A 123 14.35 2.20 -2.73
C ALA A 123 14.55 1.30 -1.50
N ASP A 124 13.59 1.28 -0.58
CA ASP A 124 13.64 0.56 0.68
C ASP A 124 12.22 0.31 1.23
N LEU A 125 12.16 -0.28 2.44
CA LEU A 125 10.90 -0.61 3.13
C LEU A 125 10.02 0.59 3.48
N SER A 126 10.49 1.83 3.35
CA SER A 126 9.66 3.03 3.53
C SER A 126 8.56 3.15 2.46
N MET A 127 8.74 2.49 1.30
CA MET A 127 7.78 2.46 0.20
C MET A 127 7.26 3.86 -0.19
N ILE A 128 8.14 4.87 -0.12
CA ILE A 128 7.78 6.25 -0.47
C ILE A 128 7.41 6.30 -1.96
N ARG A 129 6.14 6.58 -2.23
CA ARG A 129 5.60 6.64 -3.60
C ARG A 129 5.82 8.00 -4.25
N THR A 130 6.06 7.98 -5.55
CA THR A 130 5.90 9.16 -6.42
C THR A 130 4.47 9.11 -7.00
N PRO A 131 3.63 10.16 -6.86
CA PRO A 131 2.30 10.17 -7.44
C PRO A 131 2.32 9.98 -8.96
N ALA A 132 1.57 9.00 -9.48
CA ALA A 132 1.65 8.58 -10.86
C ALA A 132 0.55 9.19 -11.74
N TYR A 133 -0.61 9.52 -11.16
CA TYR A 133 -1.75 10.02 -11.92
C TYR A 133 -1.44 11.24 -12.79
N ARG A 134 -0.67 12.22 -12.28
CA ARG A 134 -0.29 13.41 -13.06
C ARG A 134 0.59 13.04 -14.27
N ALA A 135 1.58 12.19 -14.06
CA ALA A 135 2.43 11.70 -15.15
C ALA A 135 1.62 10.87 -16.16
N TRP A 136 0.60 10.15 -15.70
CA TRP A 136 -0.32 9.42 -16.57
C TRP A 136 -1.16 10.35 -17.45
N LEU A 137 -1.68 11.45 -16.90
CA LEU A 137 -2.39 12.48 -17.68
C LEU A 137 -1.50 13.05 -18.78
N GLU A 138 -0.27 13.43 -18.42
CA GLU A 138 0.73 13.95 -19.36
C GLU A 138 1.06 12.93 -20.46
N ALA A 139 1.28 11.66 -20.11
CA ALA A 139 1.57 10.60 -21.07
C ALA A 139 0.41 10.32 -22.05
N ASN A 140 -0.84 10.56 -21.62
CA ASN A 140 -2.03 10.37 -22.44
C ASN A 140 -2.53 11.67 -23.09
N GLN A 141 -1.82 12.79 -22.92
CA GLN A 141 -2.21 14.11 -23.45
C GLN A 141 -3.62 14.55 -23.00
N ILE A 142 -3.99 14.20 -21.77
CA ILE A 142 -5.26 14.58 -21.15
C ILE A 142 -5.03 15.87 -20.37
N SER A 143 -5.83 16.90 -20.65
CA SER A 143 -5.76 18.15 -19.89
C SER A 143 -6.30 17.95 -18.46
N GLU A 144 -5.78 18.71 -17.49
CA GLU A 144 -6.29 18.66 -16.11
C GLU A 144 -7.78 19.06 -16.04
N GLU A 145 -8.23 19.94 -16.94
CA GLU A 145 -9.63 20.37 -17.05
C GLU A 145 -10.55 19.21 -17.51
N ASP A 146 -10.12 18.44 -18.51
CA ASP A 146 -10.83 17.25 -18.99
C ASP A 146 -10.86 16.13 -17.92
N ALA A 147 -9.82 16.04 -17.10
CA ALA A 147 -9.75 15.10 -15.99
C ALA A 147 -10.72 15.45 -14.85
N VAL A 148 -11.00 16.74 -14.62
CA VAL A 148 -11.94 17.21 -13.58
C VAL A 148 -13.41 17.05 -14.03
N THR A 149 -13.72 17.19 -15.32
CA THR A 149 -15.11 17.07 -15.82
C THR A 149 -15.68 15.65 -15.80
N THR A 150 -14.83 14.63 -15.64
CA THR A 150 -15.24 13.23 -15.46
C THR A 150 -15.49 12.84 -14.00
N LEU A 151 -15.33 13.77 -13.05
CA LEU A 151 -15.86 13.61 -11.69
C LEU A 151 -17.39 13.47 -11.79
N GLY A 152 -17.88 12.28 -11.43
CA GLY A 152 -19.32 12.04 -11.30
C GLY A 152 -19.98 13.05 -10.36
N THR A 153 -21.30 13.13 -10.43
CA THR A 153 -22.10 14.02 -9.60
C THR A 153 -21.79 13.86 -8.10
N MET A 154 -21.84 14.97 -7.36
CA MET A 154 -21.48 15.04 -5.93
C MET A 154 -22.09 13.98 -4.99
N PRO A 155 -23.28 13.38 -5.23
CA PRO A 155 -23.84 12.34 -4.35
C PRO A 155 -23.06 11.03 -4.33
N GLU A 156 -22.54 10.56 -5.47
CA GLU A 156 -21.76 9.32 -5.57
C GLU A 156 -20.40 9.44 -4.87
N ALA A 157 -19.79 10.63 -4.92
CA ALA A 157 -18.54 10.93 -4.22
C ALA A 157 -18.67 10.86 -2.69
N LEU A 158 -19.85 11.17 -2.13
CA LEU A 158 -20.08 11.08 -0.68
C LEU A 158 -20.16 9.62 -0.18
N GLY A 159 -20.70 8.71 -0.99
CA GLY A 159 -20.73 7.28 -0.68
C GLY A 159 -19.32 6.67 -0.65
N ASP A 160 -18.51 6.97 -1.66
CA ASP A 160 -17.11 6.55 -1.74
C ASP A 160 -16.27 7.12 -0.59
N VAL A 161 -16.50 8.39 -0.18
CA VAL A 161 -15.85 8.97 1.01
C VAL A 161 -16.23 8.24 2.30
N SER A 162 -17.48 7.80 2.46
CA SER A 162 -17.92 7.04 3.64
C SER A 162 -17.30 5.63 3.71
N ASP A 163 -17.20 4.94 2.57
CA ASP A 163 -16.55 3.63 2.49
C ASP A 163 -15.05 3.74 2.79
N ARG A 164 -14.42 4.81 2.29
CA ARG A 164 -13.01 5.12 2.58
C ARG A 164 -12.80 5.45 4.05
N LEU A 165 -13.68 6.24 4.67
CA LEU A 165 -13.60 6.59 6.09
C LEU A 165 -13.74 5.37 6.99
N SER A 166 -14.65 4.45 6.65
CA SER A 166 -14.81 3.17 7.35
C SER A 166 -13.54 2.31 7.27
N LEU A 167 -12.87 2.33 6.11
CA LEU A 167 -11.61 1.61 5.93
C LEU A 167 -10.46 2.20 6.77
N VAL A 168 -10.36 3.54 6.86
CA VAL A 168 -9.35 4.21 7.71
C VAL A 168 -9.58 3.86 9.17
N SER A 169 -10.84 3.88 9.63
CA SER A 169 -11.15 3.65 11.04
C SER A 169 -10.81 2.22 11.48
N GLU A 170 -10.90 1.24 10.57
CA GLU A 170 -10.50 -0.16 10.85
C GLU A 170 -8.97 -0.34 10.92
N GLN A 171 -8.19 0.35 10.08
CA GLN A 171 -6.74 0.13 9.98
C GLN A 171 -5.91 1.01 10.92
N THR A 172 -6.40 2.21 11.26
CA THR A 172 -5.66 3.17 12.10
C THR A 172 -5.23 2.57 13.45
N PRO A 173 -6.11 1.86 14.20
CA PRO A 173 -5.71 1.24 15.46
C PRO A 173 -4.61 0.17 15.30
N LYS A 174 -4.65 -0.61 14.22
CA LYS A 174 -3.65 -1.64 13.92
C LYS A 174 -2.29 -1.02 13.60
N ILE A 175 -2.27 -0.04 12.70
CA ILE A 175 -1.04 0.68 12.32
C ILE A 175 -0.38 1.33 13.56
N MET A 176 -1.19 1.97 14.42
CA MET A 176 -0.70 2.53 15.69
C MET A 176 -0.10 1.46 16.61
N THR A 177 -0.74 0.30 16.69
CA THR A 177 -0.24 -0.86 17.44
C THR A 177 1.12 -1.32 16.91
N TRP A 178 1.28 -1.50 15.60
CA TRP A 178 2.54 -1.93 15.01
C TRP A 178 3.63 -0.87 15.11
N LYS A 179 3.31 0.42 14.95
CA LYS A 179 4.27 1.51 15.18
C LYS A 179 4.79 1.49 16.62
N ALA A 180 3.91 1.25 17.59
CA ALA A 180 4.31 1.12 18.98
C ALA A 180 5.16 -0.13 19.22
N GLN A 181 4.83 -1.28 18.62
CA GLN A 181 5.66 -2.49 18.67
C GLN A 181 7.05 -2.27 18.06
N LEU A 182 7.12 -1.59 16.91
CA LEU A 182 8.38 -1.25 16.25
C LEU A 182 9.25 -0.35 17.13
N LEU A 183 8.64 0.64 17.79
CA LEU A 183 9.31 1.46 18.81
C LEU A 183 9.75 0.62 20.01
N ALA A 184 8.94 -0.33 20.48
CA ALA A 184 9.31 -1.23 21.58
C ALA A 184 10.57 -2.03 21.26
N LEU A 185 10.61 -2.66 20.07
CA LEU A 185 11.71 -3.51 19.60
C LEU A 185 13.03 -2.74 19.50
N ASN A 186 12.95 -1.50 18.99
CA ASN A 186 14.12 -0.65 18.73
C ASN A 186 14.48 0.26 19.93
N SER A 187 13.58 0.43 20.89
CA SER A 187 13.89 1.06 22.15
C SER A 187 14.64 0.07 23.06
N SER A 188 15.61 0.58 23.81
CA SER A 188 16.19 -0.17 24.93
C SER A 188 15.23 -0.27 26.14
N ALA A 189 13.99 0.21 26.03
CA ALA A 189 13.05 0.45 27.12
C ALA A 189 11.73 -0.32 26.94
N SER A 190 11.79 -1.62 27.28
CA SER A 190 10.72 -2.55 27.69
C SER A 190 9.30 -2.37 27.11
N ILE A 191 8.82 -3.45 26.46
CA ILE A 191 7.48 -3.72 25.94
C ILE A 191 6.31 -3.27 26.85
N GLU A 192 6.51 -3.20 28.17
CA GLU A 192 5.52 -2.70 29.14
C GLU A 192 5.07 -1.24 28.89
N LYS A 193 5.97 -0.33 28.50
CA LYS A 193 5.60 1.07 28.23
C LYS A 193 4.76 1.21 26.96
N VAL A 194 5.02 0.35 25.98
CA VAL A 194 4.25 0.31 24.74
C VAL A 194 2.86 -0.27 24.97
N ASN A 195 2.74 -1.36 25.73
CA ASN A 195 1.44 -1.89 26.13
C ASN A 195 0.63 -0.88 26.94
N ALA A 196 1.25 -0.11 27.84
CA ALA A 196 0.59 0.96 28.57
C ALA A 196 0.09 2.10 27.65
N ALA A 197 0.87 2.49 26.65
CA ALA A 197 0.47 3.50 25.66
C ALA A 197 -0.70 3.01 24.79
N LEU A 198 -0.65 1.75 24.32
CA LEU A 198 -1.74 1.15 23.53
C LEU A 198 -3.04 1.03 24.34
N ASN A 199 -2.95 0.61 25.60
CA ASN A 199 -4.11 0.55 26.49
C ASN A 199 -4.70 1.93 26.76
N SER A 200 -3.88 2.99 26.83
CA SER A 200 -4.37 4.36 27.01
C SER A 200 -5.15 4.89 25.80
N LEU A 201 -4.82 4.44 24.58
CA LEU A 201 -5.53 4.82 23.36
C LEU A 201 -6.88 4.09 23.23
N GLN A 202 -6.99 2.85 23.71
CA GLN A 202 -8.25 2.09 23.72
C GLN A 202 -9.31 2.65 24.67
N ILE A 203 -8.92 3.42 25.69
CA ILE A 203 -9.83 4.01 26.68
C ILE A 203 -10.40 5.36 26.20
N THR A 204 -9.86 5.93 25.12
CA THR A 204 -10.22 7.28 24.65
C THR A 204 -11.06 7.29 23.36
N ALA A 205 -11.58 6.13 22.93
CA ALA A 205 -12.50 5.99 21.78
C ALA A 205 -13.95 5.82 22.23
#